data_AF-A0AAI8L2P7-F1
#
_entry.id   AF-A0AAI8L2P7-F1
#
_cell.length_a   1.000
_cell.length_b   1.000
_cell.length_c   1.000
_cell.angle_alpha   90.00
_cell.angle_beta   90.00
_cell.angle_gamma   90.00
#
_symmetry.space_group_name_H-M   'P 1'
#
loop_
_entity.id
_entity.type
_entity.pdbx_description
1 polymer ?
#
loop_
_entity_poly.entity_id
_entity_poly.type
_entity_poly.pdbx_seq_one_letter_code
_entity_poly.pdbx_strand_id
1 'polypeptide(L)'
;MTENHPQLQQPAHGPKHKKDLTRRKVVVAGAGAAVAVGAAGTLAASGAFASETSASASASSTSTAAEACYRLTSETTEGPYYIDADKIRRDITEDKEGIPLTLQLKVIDSETCKPVANAAVDIWHCDALGIYSGYESLSTGGGSGGGGAPTDAPSGTPTDAPSGTPSGTPTGEPPSGAPSGGTGGGGHEEPTDDERYLRGTWRTDKHGQVTFKTIFPGWYRGRTVHIHTKVHVDGTWTDAGYEGGHTCHTGQFFFDEESVLASAEVEPYSTSTTERTTLTEDTIYDQSGTAGGLLKLKYNKKNIAKGVIGSITMGVDPDTTNDGTSL
;
A
#
# COMPACT_ATOMS: atom_id res chain seq x y z
N MET A 1 0.89 49.56 49.94
CA MET A 1 -0.24 50.51 49.86
C MET A 1 0.32 51.81 49.29
N THR A 2 -0.05 52.15 48.06
CA THR A 2 0.28 53.35 47.24
C THR A 2 -0.22 52.99 45.84
N GLU A 3 -1.47 53.27 45.46
CA GLU A 3 -2.03 54.56 44.99
C GLU A 3 -2.13 54.65 43.45
N ASN A 4 -3.13 55.41 42.98
CA ASN A 4 -3.40 55.85 41.59
C ASN A 4 -4.10 54.89 40.60
N HIS A 5 -5.41 55.07 40.48
CA HIS A 5 -6.13 55.11 39.19
C HIS A 5 -5.68 56.39 38.42
N PRO A 6 -5.68 56.47 37.06
CA PRO A 6 -6.94 56.57 36.31
C PRO A 6 -6.98 56.19 34.80
N GLN A 7 -8.17 56.38 34.23
CA GLN A 7 -8.55 56.62 32.82
C GLN A 7 -8.96 55.48 31.87
N LEU A 8 -10.09 55.76 31.21
CA LEU A 8 -10.68 55.06 30.07
C LEU A 8 -10.14 55.65 28.75
N GLN A 9 -9.93 54.84 27.72
CA GLN A 9 -9.98 55.31 26.33
C GLN A 9 -10.44 54.17 25.40
N GLN A 10 -11.47 54.45 24.57
CA GLN A 10 -11.93 53.55 23.52
C GLN A 10 -10.99 53.57 22.29
N PRO A 11 -10.85 52.46 21.55
CA PRO A 11 -10.43 52.51 20.14
C PRO A 11 -11.63 52.74 19.21
N ALA A 12 -11.42 53.59 18.19
CA ALA A 12 -12.47 54.11 17.30
C ALA A 12 -12.82 53.19 16.11
N HIS A 13 -13.84 53.59 15.35
CA HIS A 13 -14.54 52.78 14.36
C HIS A 13 -14.09 53.01 12.90
N GLY A 14 -13.64 51.95 12.22
CA GLY A 14 -13.69 51.82 10.75
C GLY A 14 -12.59 52.51 9.91
N PRO A 15 -12.64 52.38 8.55
CA PRO A 15 -13.69 51.74 7.74
C PRO A 15 -13.26 50.41 7.07
N LYS A 16 -14.28 49.62 6.68
CA LYS A 16 -14.14 48.35 5.93
C LYS A 16 -14.20 48.62 4.43
N HIS A 17 -13.24 48.10 3.64
CA HIS A 17 -13.36 48.11 2.18
C HIS A 17 -13.91 46.78 1.65
N LYS A 18 -15.19 46.79 1.24
CA LYS A 18 -15.72 45.79 0.30
C LYS A 18 -15.26 46.15 -1.12
N LYS A 19 -14.96 45.14 -1.93
CA LYS A 19 -15.06 45.21 -3.39
C LYS A 19 -15.94 44.07 -3.86
N ASP A 20 -17.18 44.43 -4.13
CA ASP A 20 -18.10 43.66 -4.97
C ASP A 20 -17.67 43.77 -6.45
N LEU A 21 -18.46 43.20 -7.39
CA LEU A 21 -18.30 43.15 -8.86
C LEU A 21 -17.78 41.81 -9.41
N THR A 22 -18.38 41.17 -10.42
CA THR A 22 -19.78 41.19 -10.93
C THR A 22 -20.00 39.96 -11.81
N ARG A 23 -21.20 39.38 -11.82
CA ARG A 23 -21.56 38.35 -12.84
C ARG A 23 -21.65 38.99 -14.23
N ARG A 24 -20.96 38.43 -15.24
CA ARG A 24 -21.26 38.67 -16.66
C ARG A 24 -21.94 37.46 -17.28
N LYS A 25 -23.21 37.64 -17.67
CA LYS A 25 -23.89 36.79 -18.65
C LYS A 25 -23.31 37.09 -20.04
N VAL A 26 -23.25 36.08 -20.91
CA VAL A 26 -23.10 36.24 -22.36
C VAL A 26 -24.18 35.40 -23.04
N VAL A 27 -25.02 36.05 -23.85
CA VAL A 27 -26.03 35.48 -24.75
C VAL A 27 -26.13 36.44 -25.95
N VAL A 28 -26.66 35.95 -27.09
CA VAL A 28 -26.93 36.62 -28.39
C VAL A 28 -25.78 36.46 -29.41
N ALA A 29 -26.00 36.16 -30.70
CA ALA A 29 -27.06 35.43 -31.45
C ALA A 29 -26.60 35.27 -32.93
N GLY A 30 -27.32 34.48 -33.73
CA GLY A 30 -27.15 34.37 -35.20
C GLY A 30 -26.85 32.93 -35.63
N ALA A 31 -27.78 32.11 -36.12
CA ALA A 31 -28.82 32.25 -37.16
C ALA A 31 -28.27 32.15 -38.60
N GLY A 32 -28.67 31.08 -39.31
CA GLY A 32 -28.31 30.81 -40.71
C GLY A 32 -28.77 29.42 -41.13
N ALA A 33 -29.95 29.33 -41.74
CA ALA A 33 -30.53 28.08 -42.24
C ALA A 33 -30.61 28.12 -43.78
N ALA A 34 -30.45 26.96 -44.42
CA ALA A 34 -30.81 26.75 -45.82
C ALA A 34 -31.31 25.31 -46.02
N VAL A 35 -32.38 25.16 -46.80
CA VAL A 35 -33.09 23.91 -47.09
C VAL A 35 -32.88 23.56 -48.56
N ALA A 36 -32.74 22.27 -48.88
CA ALA A 36 -33.01 21.77 -50.23
C ALA A 36 -33.61 20.36 -50.16
N VAL A 37 -34.83 20.22 -50.66
CA VAL A 37 -35.52 18.95 -50.90
C VAL A 37 -35.51 18.69 -52.42
N GLY A 38 -35.22 17.46 -52.84
CA GLY A 38 -35.33 17.01 -54.23
C GLY A 38 -35.84 15.56 -54.26
N ALA A 39 -36.84 15.28 -55.09
CA ALA A 39 -37.65 14.07 -55.00
C ALA A 39 -37.62 13.18 -56.26
N ALA A 40 -37.82 11.88 -56.00
CA ALA A 40 -38.48 10.87 -56.82
C ALA A 40 -38.00 10.52 -58.26
N GLY A 41 -37.76 9.22 -58.46
CA GLY A 41 -37.79 8.49 -59.74
C GLY A 41 -38.00 6.99 -59.45
N THR A 42 -38.86 6.29 -60.18
CA THR A 42 -39.47 5.00 -59.73
C THR A 42 -39.59 3.93 -60.83
N LEU A 43 -39.82 2.66 -60.41
CA LEU A 43 -40.03 1.40 -61.20
C LEU A 43 -38.78 0.90 -61.98
N ALA A 44 -38.53 -0.39 -62.26
CA ALA A 44 -39.13 -1.72 -61.92
C ALA A 44 -38.15 -2.83 -62.42
N ALA A 45 -38.17 -4.13 -62.07
CA ALA A 45 -38.77 -4.93 -60.98
C ALA A 45 -38.22 -6.40 -61.04
N SER A 46 -38.75 -7.32 -60.21
CA SER A 46 -38.77 -8.80 -60.38
C SER A 46 -37.50 -9.65 -60.20
N GLY A 47 -37.39 -10.26 -59.00
CA GLY A 47 -37.22 -11.71 -58.82
C GLY A 47 -35.81 -12.34 -58.83
N ALA A 48 -35.47 -13.06 -57.75
CA ALA A 48 -34.81 -14.38 -57.75
C ALA A 48 -34.41 -14.82 -56.32
N PHE A 49 -34.98 -15.96 -55.89
CA PHE A 49 -34.47 -16.96 -54.93
C PHE A 49 -33.53 -16.55 -53.78
N ALA A 50 -34.03 -16.72 -52.56
CA ALA A 50 -33.17 -17.04 -51.42
C ALA A 50 -32.72 -18.51 -51.51
N SER A 51 -31.42 -18.77 -51.38
CA SER A 51 -30.92 -19.99 -50.73
C SER A 51 -29.49 -19.78 -50.21
N GLU A 52 -29.37 -19.90 -48.89
CA GLU A 52 -28.20 -20.24 -48.08
C GLU A 52 -26.81 -20.26 -48.77
N THR A 53 -25.98 -19.26 -48.46
CA THR A 53 -24.53 -19.44 -48.41
C THR A 53 -24.13 -19.65 -46.95
N SER A 54 -23.67 -20.85 -46.62
CA SER A 54 -23.09 -21.15 -45.31
C SER A 54 -21.81 -20.34 -45.13
N ALA A 55 -21.94 -19.17 -44.50
CA ALA A 55 -20.79 -18.44 -43.98
C ALA A 55 -20.16 -19.31 -42.88
N SER A 56 -19.01 -19.90 -43.18
CA SER A 56 -18.19 -20.58 -42.16
C SER A 56 -17.84 -19.54 -41.10
N ALA A 57 -18.49 -19.64 -39.94
CA ALA A 57 -18.17 -18.83 -38.78
C ALA A 57 -16.81 -19.31 -38.26
N SER A 58 -15.74 -18.74 -38.83
CA SER A 58 -14.44 -18.72 -38.17
C SER A 58 -14.64 -17.93 -36.89
N ALA A 59 -14.94 -18.64 -35.81
CA ALA A 59 -14.94 -18.11 -34.47
C ALA A 59 -13.49 -17.76 -34.12
N SER A 60 -13.04 -16.61 -34.61
CA SER A 60 -12.00 -15.86 -33.92
C SER A 60 -12.55 -15.61 -32.53
N SER A 61 -12.07 -16.42 -31.58
CA SER A 61 -12.16 -16.17 -30.16
C SER A 61 -11.42 -14.86 -29.91
N THR A 62 -12.15 -13.77 -30.13
CA THR A 62 -11.70 -12.43 -29.79
C THR A 62 -11.90 -12.37 -28.29
N SER A 63 -10.93 -12.93 -27.57
CA SER A 63 -10.69 -12.62 -26.18
C SER A 63 -10.27 -11.16 -26.13
N THR A 64 -11.23 -10.26 -26.28
CA THR A 64 -11.18 -8.97 -25.62
C THR A 64 -11.26 -9.25 -24.13
N ALA A 65 -10.14 -9.72 -23.58
CA ALA A 65 -9.73 -9.26 -22.27
C ALA A 65 -9.82 -7.73 -22.34
N ALA A 66 -10.60 -7.12 -21.45
CA ALA A 66 -10.65 -5.68 -21.38
C ALA A 66 -9.21 -5.21 -21.13
N GLU A 67 -8.68 -4.34 -22.00
CA GLU A 67 -7.33 -3.82 -21.80
C GLU A 67 -7.32 -3.05 -20.48
N ALA A 68 -6.66 -3.61 -19.46
CA ALA A 68 -6.69 -3.09 -18.11
C ALA A 68 -6.29 -1.62 -18.12
N CYS A 69 -7.23 -0.75 -17.74
CA CYS A 69 -7.07 0.69 -17.88
C CYS A 69 -5.97 1.25 -16.95
N TYR A 70 -5.59 0.48 -15.93
CA TYR A 70 -4.42 0.70 -15.10
C TYR A 70 -3.72 -0.64 -14.84
N ARG A 71 -2.39 -0.63 -14.74
CA ARG A 71 -1.62 -1.83 -14.40
C ARG A 71 -1.87 -2.20 -12.94
N LEU A 72 -2.24 -3.46 -12.68
CA LEU A 72 -2.29 -4.03 -11.34
C LEU A 72 -0.96 -3.76 -10.61
N THR A 73 -1.03 -3.26 -9.39
CA THR A 73 0.16 -3.05 -8.55
C THR A 73 0.71 -4.41 -8.15
N SER A 74 2.03 -4.59 -8.22
CA SER A 74 2.64 -5.90 -7.99
C SER A 74 2.35 -6.38 -6.57
N GLU A 75 1.84 -7.61 -6.49
CA GLU A 75 1.53 -8.27 -5.23
C GLU A 75 2.78 -8.92 -4.66
N THR A 76 2.88 -8.94 -3.33
CA THR A 76 4.06 -9.40 -2.60
C THR A 76 3.62 -10.23 -1.40
N THR A 77 4.54 -11.04 -0.86
CA THR A 77 4.28 -11.78 0.37
C THR A 77 3.88 -10.86 1.52
N GLU A 78 2.98 -11.35 2.37
CA GLU A 78 2.58 -10.68 3.61
C GLU A 78 3.80 -10.45 4.52
N GLY A 79 4.64 -11.49 4.64
CA GLY A 79 5.75 -11.54 5.59
C GLY A 79 5.29 -11.91 7.00
N PRO A 80 6.22 -12.31 7.89
CA PRO A 80 5.88 -12.96 9.16
C PRO A 80 5.19 -12.05 10.18
N TYR A 81 5.21 -10.73 9.98
CA TYR A 81 4.85 -9.74 11.00
C TYR A 81 3.56 -8.99 10.71
N TYR A 82 2.65 -9.54 9.92
CA TYR A 82 1.28 -9.03 9.89
C TYR A 82 0.60 -9.28 11.24
N ILE A 83 -0.28 -8.37 11.64
CA ILE A 83 -1.20 -8.57 12.75
C ILE A 83 -2.50 -7.97 12.27
N ASP A 84 -3.58 -8.76 12.30
CA ASP A 84 -4.93 -8.23 12.15
C ASP A 84 -5.24 -7.39 13.40
N ALA A 85 -4.94 -6.11 13.28
CA ALA A 85 -5.03 -5.17 14.37
C ALA A 85 -6.33 -4.38 14.21
N ASP A 86 -7.26 -4.55 15.15
CA ASP A 86 -8.49 -3.75 15.33
C ASP A 86 -8.21 -2.25 15.64
N LYS A 87 -7.13 -1.69 15.10
CA LYS A 87 -6.64 -0.33 15.27
C LYS A 87 -7.16 0.51 14.10
N ILE A 88 -8.45 0.80 14.14
CA ILE A 88 -9.11 1.69 13.17
C ILE A 88 -8.63 3.14 13.41
N ARG A 89 -7.52 3.52 12.76
CA ARG A 89 -6.87 4.84 12.91
C ARG A 89 -6.08 5.25 11.67
N ARG A 90 -5.93 6.57 11.49
CA ARG A 90 -5.07 7.18 10.46
C ARG A 90 -3.76 7.74 10.99
N ASP A 91 -3.67 7.99 12.29
CA ASP A 91 -2.43 8.41 12.94
C ASP A 91 -1.88 7.15 13.62
N ILE A 92 -0.83 6.58 13.03
CA ILE A 92 -0.24 5.30 13.47
C ILE A 92 1.14 5.49 14.14
N THR A 93 1.65 6.74 14.20
CA THR A 93 2.95 7.07 14.81
C THR A 93 3.06 6.64 16.28
N GLU A 94 1.96 6.74 17.03
CA GLU A 94 1.94 6.60 18.50
C GLU A 94 3.00 7.50 19.15
N ASP A 95 3.98 6.92 19.83
CA ASP A 95 5.11 7.58 20.50
C ASP A 95 6.44 7.46 19.74
N LYS A 96 6.47 6.79 18.59
CA LYS A 96 7.72 6.49 17.88
C LYS A 96 8.35 7.73 17.24
N GLU A 97 9.63 7.93 17.54
CA GLU A 97 10.45 8.98 16.95
C GLU A 97 10.84 8.65 15.50
N GLY A 98 10.90 9.67 14.65
CA GLY A 98 11.31 9.54 13.26
C GLY A 98 10.94 10.75 12.41
N ILE A 99 11.27 10.69 11.12
CA ILE A 99 10.90 11.72 10.15
C ILE A 99 9.39 11.62 9.87
N PRO A 100 8.57 12.66 10.08
CA PRO A 100 7.12 12.55 9.86
C PRO A 100 6.77 12.23 8.40
N LEU A 101 5.99 11.19 8.17
CA LEU A 101 5.52 10.76 6.84
C LEU A 101 4.00 10.90 6.75
N THR A 102 3.53 11.68 5.77
CA THR A 102 2.12 11.66 5.34
C THR A 102 2.00 10.76 4.12
N LEU A 103 1.44 9.56 4.29
CA LEU A 103 1.25 8.58 3.22
C LEU A 103 -0.15 8.74 2.61
N GLN A 104 -0.22 9.10 1.34
CA GLN A 104 -1.46 9.30 0.58
C GLN A 104 -1.65 8.17 -0.43
N LEU A 105 -2.61 7.30 -0.17
CA LEU A 105 -2.91 6.16 -1.03
C LEU A 105 -4.22 6.42 -1.79
N LYS A 106 -4.28 5.97 -3.04
CA LYS A 106 -5.52 5.88 -3.80
C LYS A 106 -5.70 4.47 -4.33
N VAL A 107 -6.80 3.82 -3.97
CA VAL A 107 -7.17 2.49 -4.48
C VAL A 107 -8.12 2.67 -5.66
N ILE A 108 -7.77 2.04 -6.79
CA ILE A 108 -8.65 1.91 -7.95
C ILE A 108 -8.70 0.44 -8.38
N ASP A 109 -9.85 0.03 -8.90
CA ASP A 109 -10.01 -1.19 -9.68
C ASP A 109 -9.15 -1.07 -10.96
N SER A 110 -8.27 -2.04 -11.23
CA SER A 110 -7.35 -2.02 -12.37
C SER A 110 -8.01 -2.23 -13.73
N GLU A 111 -9.17 -2.90 -13.78
CA GLU A 111 -9.92 -3.10 -15.02
C GLU A 111 -10.79 -1.88 -15.37
N THR A 112 -11.50 -1.33 -14.38
CA THR A 112 -12.49 -0.26 -14.62
C THR A 112 -12.01 1.16 -14.27
N CYS A 113 -10.87 1.30 -13.59
CA CYS A 113 -10.29 2.57 -13.11
C CYS A 113 -11.21 3.38 -12.19
N LYS A 114 -12.29 2.76 -11.70
CA LYS A 114 -13.18 3.35 -10.72
C LYS A 114 -12.49 3.31 -9.36
N PRO A 115 -12.66 4.35 -8.54
CA PRO A 115 -12.14 4.31 -7.18
C PRO A 115 -12.88 3.28 -6.34
N VAL A 116 -12.12 2.45 -5.61
CA VAL A 116 -12.68 1.48 -4.67
C VAL A 116 -12.96 2.21 -3.37
N ALA A 117 -14.23 2.51 -3.11
CA ALA A 117 -14.68 3.27 -1.94
C ALA A 117 -15.06 2.33 -0.78
N ASN A 118 -14.87 2.78 0.46
CA ASN A 118 -15.11 2.03 1.70
C ASN A 118 -14.26 0.76 1.88
N ALA A 119 -13.27 0.48 1.02
CA ALA A 119 -12.30 -0.58 1.25
C ALA A 119 -11.50 -0.29 2.52
N ALA A 120 -11.22 -1.32 3.33
CA ALA A 120 -10.27 -1.21 4.43
C ALA A 120 -8.85 -1.33 3.86
N VAL A 121 -8.00 -0.36 4.19
CA VAL A 121 -6.58 -0.41 3.85
C VAL A 121 -5.81 -0.51 5.14
N ASP A 122 -5.00 -1.56 5.25
CA ASP A 122 -4.04 -1.73 6.33
C ASP A 122 -2.67 -1.25 5.86
N ILE A 123 -1.91 -0.70 6.81
CA ILE A 123 -0.47 -0.56 6.68
C ILE A 123 0.25 -0.99 7.96
N TRP A 124 1.42 -1.59 7.80
CA TRP A 124 2.36 -1.86 8.89
C TRP A 124 3.81 -1.71 8.42
N HIS A 125 4.68 -1.24 9.31
CA HIS A 125 6.12 -1.17 9.05
C HIS A 125 6.93 -1.13 10.35
N CYS A 126 8.24 -1.32 10.23
CA CYS A 126 9.18 -1.15 11.32
C CYS A 126 9.38 0.33 11.70
N ASP A 127 9.83 0.56 12.93
CA ASP A 127 10.26 1.90 13.37
C ASP A 127 11.58 2.35 12.72
N ALA A 128 12.04 3.54 13.09
CA ALA A 128 13.23 4.17 12.52
C ALA A 128 14.53 3.34 12.69
N LEU A 129 14.54 2.35 13.60
CA LEU A 129 15.69 1.45 13.85
C LEU A 129 15.47 0.02 13.31
N GLY A 130 14.35 -0.22 12.60
CA GLY A 130 14.07 -1.52 12.00
C GLY A 130 13.29 -2.49 12.89
N ILE A 131 12.70 -2.01 14.00
CA ILE A 131 11.97 -2.85 14.98
C ILE A 131 10.46 -2.87 14.66
N TYR A 132 9.86 -4.06 14.58
CA TYR A 132 8.41 -4.22 14.43
C TYR A 132 7.69 -4.33 15.78
N SER A 133 6.59 -3.59 15.94
CA SER A 133 5.69 -3.75 17.08
C SER A 133 5.07 -5.15 17.09
N GLY A 134 4.84 -5.73 18.25
CA GLY A 134 4.40 -7.12 18.39
C GLY A 134 5.54 -8.13 18.26
N TYR A 135 6.76 -7.70 17.90
CA TYR A 135 7.90 -8.56 17.63
C TYR A 135 9.23 -7.92 18.09
N GLU A 136 9.20 -7.08 19.14
CA GLU A 136 10.37 -6.28 19.53
C GLU A 136 11.54 -7.19 19.96
N SER A 137 11.24 -8.30 20.64
CA SER A 137 12.25 -9.28 21.08
C SER A 137 12.91 -10.05 19.92
N LEU A 138 12.16 -10.36 18.85
CA LEU A 138 12.71 -10.98 17.64
C LEU A 138 13.55 -9.98 16.84
N SER A 139 13.10 -8.73 16.79
CA SER A 139 13.79 -7.63 16.10
C SER A 139 15.12 -7.25 16.77
N THR A 140 15.19 -7.31 18.10
CA THR A 140 16.37 -6.86 18.88
C THR A 140 17.32 -7.99 19.31
N GLY A 141 16.87 -9.24 19.35
CA GLY A 141 17.66 -10.39 19.83
C GLY A 141 18.83 -10.82 18.94
N GLY A 142 19.00 -10.23 17.75
CA GLY A 142 19.94 -10.61 16.70
C GLY A 142 21.42 -10.25 16.92
N GLY A 143 21.96 -10.45 18.12
CA GLY A 143 23.37 -10.16 18.43
C GLY A 143 24.35 -11.05 17.65
N SER A 144 24.90 -10.55 16.54
CA SER A 144 26.00 -11.16 15.77
C SER A 144 25.79 -12.64 15.36
N GLY A 145 24.61 -12.99 14.86
CA GLY A 145 24.39 -14.33 14.33
C GLY A 145 22.98 -14.61 13.81
N GLY A 146 22.78 -14.49 12.49
CA GLY A 146 21.82 -15.33 11.78
C GLY A 146 20.34 -15.27 12.18
N GLY A 147 19.83 -14.12 12.62
CA GLY A 147 18.40 -13.82 12.42
C GLY A 147 18.17 -13.59 10.93
N GLY A 148 17.92 -14.66 10.18
CA GLY A 148 17.64 -14.56 8.75
C GLY A 148 16.31 -13.85 8.53
N ALA A 149 16.30 -12.83 7.66
CA ALA A 149 15.09 -12.57 6.88
C ALA A 149 14.68 -13.89 6.20
N PRO A 150 13.38 -14.17 5.99
CA PRO A 150 12.96 -15.39 5.30
C PRO A 150 13.64 -15.44 3.92
N THR A 151 14.60 -16.35 3.77
CA THR A 151 15.34 -16.51 2.53
C THR A 151 14.61 -17.50 1.64
N ASP A 152 13.76 -16.99 0.75
CA ASP A 152 13.11 -17.77 -0.32
C ASP A 152 14.13 -18.13 -1.42
N ALA A 153 15.20 -18.82 -1.05
CA ALA A 153 16.30 -19.22 -1.93
C ALA A 153 16.81 -20.63 -1.58
N PRO A 154 16.65 -21.63 -2.48
CA PRO A 154 17.12 -22.98 -2.23
C PRO A 154 18.65 -23.09 -2.37
N SER A 155 19.39 -22.86 -1.27
CA SER A 155 20.85 -23.01 -1.22
C SER A 155 21.27 -24.49 -1.15
N GLY A 156 21.20 -25.19 -2.29
CA GLY A 156 21.71 -26.55 -2.42
C GLY A 156 23.22 -26.62 -2.68
N THR A 157 24.00 -26.99 -1.67
CA THR A 157 25.38 -27.49 -1.85
C THR A 157 25.62 -28.74 -0.97
N PRO A 158 26.03 -29.88 -1.55
CA PRO A 158 26.17 -31.13 -0.81
C PRO A 158 27.58 -31.30 -0.21
N THR A 159 27.70 -31.77 1.04
CA THR A 159 28.95 -32.36 1.55
C THR A 159 28.69 -33.41 2.64
N ASP A 160 28.90 -34.66 2.24
CA ASP A 160 29.39 -35.86 2.95
C ASP A 160 29.18 -36.08 4.47
N ALA A 161 28.73 -37.30 4.78
CA ALA A 161 28.81 -37.94 6.10
C ALA A 161 30.22 -38.50 6.38
N PRO A 162 30.57 -38.84 7.64
CA PRO A 162 30.37 -40.25 8.01
C PRO A 162 30.05 -40.56 9.49
N SER A 163 29.17 -41.56 9.66
CA SER A 163 29.21 -42.71 10.60
C SER A 163 29.67 -42.56 12.07
N GLY A 164 28.80 -43.00 13.00
CA GLY A 164 29.18 -43.34 14.37
C GLY A 164 28.01 -43.84 15.24
N THR A 165 27.89 -45.16 15.43
CA THR A 165 26.96 -45.77 16.41
C THR A 165 27.66 -45.97 17.76
N PRO A 166 26.95 -45.80 18.89
CA PRO A 166 26.76 -46.99 19.74
C PRO A 166 25.36 -47.13 20.38
N SER A 167 25.09 -48.37 20.80
CA SER A 167 23.85 -48.84 21.40
C SER A 167 23.65 -48.40 22.86
N GLY A 168 22.40 -48.19 23.27
CA GLY A 168 22.02 -48.02 24.67
C GLY A 168 20.53 -47.71 24.84
N THR A 169 19.74 -48.70 25.27
CA THR A 169 18.31 -48.52 25.60
C THR A 169 18.14 -48.40 27.12
N PRO A 170 17.60 -47.28 27.62
CA PRO A 170 16.85 -47.26 28.87
C PRO A 170 15.39 -46.82 28.64
N THR A 171 14.47 -47.59 29.20
CA THR A 171 13.02 -47.37 29.15
C THR A 171 12.62 -46.04 29.81
N GLY A 172 11.99 -45.15 29.06
CA GLY A 172 11.36 -43.93 29.57
C GLY A 172 10.27 -43.47 28.60
N GLU A 173 9.07 -43.28 29.10
CA GLU A 173 7.92 -42.82 28.32
C GLU A 173 8.13 -41.33 27.97
N PRO A 174 8.18 -40.96 26.67
CA PRO A 174 8.55 -39.60 26.29
C PRO A 174 7.38 -38.63 26.56
N PRO A 175 7.61 -37.48 27.20
CA PRO A 175 6.60 -36.43 27.24
C PRO A 175 6.30 -35.95 25.81
N SER A 176 5.01 -35.85 25.47
CA SER A 176 4.54 -35.32 24.19
C SER A 176 4.84 -33.82 24.11
N GLY A 177 6.00 -33.48 23.58
CA GLY A 177 6.51 -32.11 23.53
C GLY A 177 7.80 -32.03 22.73
N ALA A 178 7.81 -32.55 21.51
CA ALA A 178 8.88 -32.26 20.57
C ALA A 178 8.83 -30.76 20.24
N PRO A 179 9.97 -30.03 20.32
CA PRO A 179 10.03 -28.70 19.71
C PRO A 179 9.83 -28.91 18.20
N SER A 180 8.76 -28.37 17.65
CA SER A 180 8.55 -28.34 16.21
C SER A 180 9.64 -27.46 15.61
N GLY A 181 10.68 -28.09 15.07
CA GLY A 181 11.67 -27.38 14.26
C GLY A 181 10.96 -26.80 13.06
N GLY A 182 10.78 -25.47 13.06
CA GLY A 182 10.08 -24.75 12.01
C GLY A 182 10.64 -25.11 10.64
N THR A 183 9.80 -25.74 9.82
CA THR A 183 10.15 -26.00 8.43
C THR A 183 10.12 -24.67 7.71
N GLY A 184 11.21 -24.29 7.04
CA GLY A 184 11.31 -22.99 6.38
C GLY A 184 10.21 -22.80 5.33
N GLY A 185 9.39 -21.78 5.55
CA GLY A 185 8.35 -21.26 4.65
C GLY A 185 7.86 -19.93 5.22
N GLY A 186 7.49 -18.97 4.36
CA GLY A 186 7.13 -17.60 4.75
C GLY A 186 5.78 -17.46 5.46
N GLY A 187 5.61 -18.15 6.59
CA GLY A 187 4.40 -18.10 7.40
C GLY A 187 4.33 -16.91 8.36
N HIS A 188 3.12 -16.64 8.85
CA HIS A 188 2.81 -15.71 9.92
C HIS A 188 3.45 -16.16 11.25
N GLU A 189 4.11 -15.25 11.96
CA GLU A 189 4.67 -15.48 13.30
C GLU A 189 3.72 -14.93 14.37
N GLU A 190 3.57 -15.64 15.49
CA GLU A 190 2.76 -15.16 16.62
C GLU A 190 3.43 -13.96 17.31
N PRO A 191 2.69 -12.88 17.64
CA PRO A 191 3.25 -11.73 18.35
C PRO A 191 3.88 -12.11 19.70
N THR A 192 5.08 -11.59 19.95
CA THR A 192 5.80 -11.75 21.22
C THR A 192 5.48 -10.68 22.27
N ASP A 193 4.77 -9.61 21.86
CA ASP A 193 4.32 -8.51 22.72
C ASP A 193 2.99 -7.87 22.24
N ASP A 194 2.42 -7.00 23.08
CA ASP A 194 1.14 -6.31 22.82
C ASP A 194 1.32 -4.96 22.10
N GLU A 195 2.53 -4.57 21.68
CA GLU A 195 2.76 -3.27 21.05
C GLU A 195 2.17 -3.22 19.64
N ARG A 196 1.52 -2.11 19.29
CA ARG A 196 0.82 -1.95 17.99
C ARG A 196 1.22 -0.68 17.22
N TYR A 197 2.28 0.02 17.64
CA TYR A 197 2.78 1.20 16.95
C TYR A 197 3.07 0.94 15.47
N LEU A 198 2.92 1.98 14.64
CA LEU A 198 3.17 1.93 13.19
C LEU A 198 2.34 0.87 12.43
N ARG A 199 1.21 0.47 13.02
CA ARG A 199 0.16 -0.36 12.42
C ARG A 199 -1.17 0.38 12.44
N GLY A 200 -1.98 0.23 11.40
CA GLY A 200 -3.38 0.65 11.47
C GLY A 200 -4.16 0.52 10.17
N THR A 201 -5.48 0.53 10.35
CA THR A 201 -6.48 0.26 9.33
C THR A 201 -7.37 1.48 9.14
N TRP A 202 -7.66 1.86 7.89
CA TRP A 202 -8.66 2.90 7.62
C TRP A 202 -9.35 2.78 6.27
N ARG A 203 -10.59 3.28 6.19
CA ARG A 203 -11.41 3.26 4.98
C ARG A 203 -10.95 4.23 3.89
N THR A 204 -11.02 3.80 2.65
CA THR A 204 -11.00 4.70 1.49
C THR A 204 -12.27 5.56 1.42
N ASP A 205 -12.12 6.80 0.96
CA ASP A 205 -13.25 7.70 0.68
C ASP A 205 -13.95 7.36 -0.66
N LYS A 206 -14.99 8.11 -1.01
CA LYS A 206 -15.72 7.98 -2.29
C LYS A 206 -14.87 8.22 -3.57
N HIS A 207 -13.62 8.64 -3.41
CA HIS A 207 -12.63 8.84 -4.47
C HIS A 207 -11.48 7.83 -4.37
N GLY A 208 -11.65 6.77 -3.56
CA GLY A 208 -10.67 5.71 -3.34
C GLY A 208 -9.49 6.14 -2.47
N GLN A 209 -9.54 7.33 -1.84
CA GLN A 209 -8.40 7.91 -1.15
C GLN A 209 -8.40 7.54 0.33
N VAL A 210 -7.23 7.17 0.84
CA VAL A 210 -6.95 7.08 2.28
C VAL A 210 -5.64 7.83 2.56
N THR A 211 -5.49 8.33 3.79
CA THR A 211 -4.28 9.04 4.19
C THR A 211 -3.91 8.67 5.60
N PHE A 212 -2.66 8.21 5.77
CA PHE A 212 -2.07 7.90 7.05
C PHE A 212 -1.00 8.95 7.40
N LYS A 213 -0.83 9.16 8.70
CA LYS A 213 0.33 9.79 9.29
C LYS A 213 1.12 8.72 10.02
N THR A 214 2.41 8.69 9.76
CA THR A 214 3.37 7.76 10.34
C THR A 214 4.75 8.41 10.36
N ILE A 215 5.81 7.63 10.55
CA ILE A 215 7.20 8.03 10.31
C ILE A 215 7.75 7.35 9.05
N PHE A 216 8.81 7.92 8.47
CA PHE A 216 9.61 7.24 7.45
C PHE A 216 10.16 5.94 8.06
N PRO A 217 10.02 4.76 7.44
CA PRO A 217 10.46 3.51 8.07
C PRO A 217 12.00 3.44 8.19
N GLY A 218 12.49 2.71 9.18
CA GLY A 218 13.90 2.32 9.25
C GLY A 218 14.22 1.20 8.26
N TRP A 219 15.33 0.51 8.51
CA TRP A 219 15.73 -0.69 7.77
C TRP A 219 16.23 -1.76 8.72
N TYR A 220 16.02 -3.01 8.32
CA TYR A 220 16.58 -4.19 8.94
C TYR A 220 17.32 -5.01 7.88
N ARG A 221 18.15 -5.97 8.31
CA ARG A 221 19.07 -6.67 7.41
C ARG A 221 18.31 -7.52 6.38
N GLY A 222 18.75 -7.43 5.11
CA GLY A 222 18.26 -8.30 4.03
C GLY A 222 16.99 -7.81 3.32
N ARG A 223 16.43 -6.66 3.72
CA ARG A 223 15.30 -6.01 3.06
C ARG A 223 15.59 -4.52 2.87
N THR A 224 15.11 -3.94 1.77
CA THR A 224 15.15 -2.49 1.58
C THR A 224 14.08 -1.78 2.42
N VAL A 225 14.05 -0.44 2.44
CA VAL A 225 13.03 0.30 3.20
C VAL A 225 11.66 0.13 2.56
N HIS A 226 10.67 -0.31 3.33
CA HIS A 226 9.32 -0.57 2.85
C HIS A 226 8.23 -0.31 3.90
N ILE A 227 6.99 -0.17 3.43
CA ILE A 227 5.74 -0.25 4.21
C ILE A 227 4.88 -1.35 3.61
N HIS A 228 4.45 -2.32 4.40
CA HIS A 228 3.49 -3.33 3.94
C HIS A 228 2.08 -2.76 3.85
N THR A 229 1.24 -3.34 2.99
CA THR A 229 -0.17 -2.99 2.89
C THR A 229 -1.06 -4.18 2.54
N LYS A 230 -2.29 -4.16 3.04
CA LYS A 230 -3.41 -4.98 2.57
C LYS A 230 -4.58 -4.10 2.18
N VAL A 231 -5.34 -4.54 1.19
CA VAL A 231 -6.64 -3.94 0.82
C VAL A 231 -7.71 -5.00 0.94
N HIS A 232 -8.73 -4.72 1.74
CA HIS A 232 -9.89 -5.57 1.93
C HIS A 232 -11.15 -4.91 1.39
N VAL A 233 -11.99 -5.70 0.72
CA VAL A 233 -13.24 -5.27 0.07
C VAL A 233 -14.40 -6.16 0.54
N ASP A 234 -15.63 -5.79 0.18
CA ASP A 234 -16.89 -6.52 0.47
C ASP A 234 -17.20 -6.88 1.95
N GLY A 235 -16.45 -6.31 2.88
CA GLY A 235 -16.70 -6.34 4.32
C GLY A 235 -17.56 -5.18 4.79
N THR A 236 -17.92 -5.20 6.08
CA THR A 236 -18.80 -4.22 6.71
C THR A 236 -18.06 -3.46 7.81
N TRP A 237 -18.07 -2.12 7.72
CA TRP A 237 -17.60 -1.26 8.80
C TRP A 237 -18.57 -1.27 9.97
N THR A 238 -18.09 -1.67 11.15
CA THR A 238 -18.83 -1.64 12.42
C THR A 238 -18.23 -0.60 13.36
N ASP A 239 -18.79 -0.45 14.57
CA ASP A 239 -18.18 0.37 15.62
C ASP A 239 -16.93 -0.32 16.23
N ALA A 240 -16.73 -1.62 15.99
CA ALA A 240 -15.59 -2.40 16.48
C ALA A 240 -14.44 -2.45 15.45
N GLY A 241 -14.74 -2.56 14.16
CA GLY A 241 -13.72 -2.74 13.13
C GLY A 241 -14.27 -2.78 11.70
N TYR A 242 -13.64 -3.63 10.88
CA TYR A 242 -14.11 -4.00 9.56
C TYR A 242 -14.28 -5.52 9.52
N GLU A 243 -15.50 -5.99 9.32
CA GLU A 243 -15.88 -7.39 9.53
C GLU A 243 -16.32 -8.06 8.23
N GLY A 244 -15.81 -9.27 7.96
CA GLY A 244 -16.08 -10.01 6.74
C GLY A 244 -15.36 -9.45 5.51
N GLY A 245 -15.82 -9.82 4.32
CA GLY A 245 -15.13 -9.52 3.07
C GLY A 245 -13.90 -10.41 2.85
N HIS A 246 -12.98 -9.93 2.02
CA HIS A 246 -11.72 -10.62 1.70
C HIS A 246 -10.59 -9.64 1.36
N THR A 247 -9.34 -10.08 1.53
CA THR A 247 -8.16 -9.34 1.07
C THR A 247 -8.02 -9.49 -0.44
N CYS A 248 -8.23 -8.41 -1.20
CA CYS A 248 -8.10 -8.40 -2.66
C CYS A 248 -6.73 -7.94 -3.16
N HIS A 249 -5.83 -7.55 -2.26
CA HIS A 249 -4.47 -7.16 -2.58
C HIS A 249 -3.57 -7.20 -1.35
N THR A 250 -2.40 -7.81 -1.48
CA THR A 250 -1.30 -7.74 -0.49
C THR A 250 -0.05 -7.25 -1.20
N GLY A 251 0.58 -6.20 -0.67
CA GLY A 251 1.67 -5.51 -1.36
C GLY A 251 2.64 -4.82 -0.40
N GLN A 252 3.72 -4.26 -0.97
CA GLN A 252 4.70 -3.47 -0.25
C GLN A 252 4.98 -2.17 -1.02
N PHE A 253 5.08 -1.06 -0.29
CA PHE A 253 5.47 0.24 -0.81
C PHE A 253 6.95 0.48 -0.56
N PHE A 254 7.67 0.93 -1.59
CA PHE A 254 9.12 1.12 -1.56
C PHE A 254 9.51 2.59 -1.71
N PHE A 255 10.74 2.91 -1.29
CA PHE A 255 11.27 4.27 -1.24
C PHE A 255 12.47 4.41 -2.19
N ASP A 256 12.62 5.59 -2.80
CA ASP A 256 13.75 5.86 -3.69
C ASP A 256 15.06 6.06 -2.90
N GLU A 257 16.18 5.61 -3.47
CA GLU A 257 17.49 5.61 -2.80
C GLU A 257 17.95 7.02 -2.38
N GLU A 258 17.58 8.08 -3.11
CA GLU A 258 17.91 9.46 -2.71
C GLU A 258 17.20 9.84 -1.40
N SER A 259 15.96 9.41 -1.21
CA SER A 259 15.21 9.63 0.03
C SER A 259 15.75 8.83 1.22
N VAL A 260 16.18 7.59 1.01
CA VAL A 260 16.71 6.73 2.09
C VAL A 260 18.12 7.16 2.51
N LEU A 261 18.96 7.59 1.57
CA LEU A 261 20.25 8.23 1.90
C LEU A 261 20.03 9.54 2.67
N ALA A 262 19.01 10.32 2.31
CA ALA A 262 18.69 11.55 3.04
C ALA A 262 18.14 11.27 4.46
N SER A 263 17.37 10.19 4.67
CA SER A 263 16.85 9.84 6.01
C SER A 263 17.93 9.31 6.94
N ALA A 264 18.94 8.60 6.42
CA ALA A 264 20.03 8.03 7.21
C ALA A 264 20.91 9.09 7.94
N GLU A 265 20.86 10.35 7.51
CA GLU A 265 21.57 11.48 8.14
C GLU A 265 20.76 12.17 9.26
N VAL A 266 19.64 11.58 9.69
CA VAL A 266 18.71 12.16 10.67
C VAL A 266 18.55 11.22 11.88
N GLU A 267 18.49 11.78 13.08
CA GLU A 267 18.18 11.00 14.29
C GLU A 267 16.73 10.48 14.28
N PRO A 268 16.46 9.24 14.74
CA PRO A 268 17.42 8.26 15.28
C PRO A 268 18.09 7.37 14.20
N TYR A 269 17.68 7.46 12.93
CA TYR A 269 18.21 6.64 11.82
C TYR A 269 19.75 6.68 11.71
N SER A 270 20.36 7.83 11.99
CA SER A 270 21.82 8.04 12.02
C SER A 270 22.55 7.24 13.10
N THR A 271 21.85 6.67 14.07
CA THR A 271 22.41 5.77 15.09
C THR A 271 22.41 4.30 14.66
N SER A 272 21.68 3.96 13.59
CA SER A 272 21.57 2.58 13.10
C SER A 272 22.92 2.07 12.57
N THR A 273 23.39 0.97 13.15
CA THR A 273 24.57 0.23 12.69
C THR A 273 24.20 -0.89 11.70
N THR A 274 22.92 -1.01 11.33
CA THR A 274 22.41 -2.09 10.50
C THR A 274 22.82 -1.91 9.04
N GLU A 275 23.40 -2.97 8.47
CA GLU A 275 23.73 -3.06 7.04
C GLU A 275 22.47 -2.87 6.17
N ARG A 276 22.50 -1.88 5.28
CA ARG A 276 21.38 -1.56 4.37
C ARG A 276 21.37 -2.51 3.17
N THR A 277 20.19 -2.97 2.79
CA THR A 277 19.91 -3.56 1.47
C THR A 277 19.32 -2.48 0.57
N THR A 278 19.92 -2.23 -0.59
CA THR A 278 19.41 -1.24 -1.56
C THR A 278 18.17 -1.76 -2.29
N LEU A 279 17.43 -0.85 -2.91
CA LEU A 279 16.26 -1.17 -3.75
C LEU A 279 16.59 -2.15 -4.89
N THR A 280 17.83 -2.20 -5.36
CA THR A 280 18.31 -3.11 -6.41
C THR A 280 18.80 -4.48 -5.92
N GLU A 281 19.01 -4.62 -4.61
CA GLU A 281 19.45 -5.87 -3.95
C GLU A 281 18.29 -6.60 -3.26
N ASP A 282 17.18 -5.92 -3.01
CA ASP A 282 15.96 -6.51 -2.44
C ASP A 282 15.34 -7.52 -3.41
N THR A 283 14.97 -8.69 -2.90
CA THR A 283 14.42 -9.80 -3.70
C THR A 283 12.90 -9.74 -3.90
N ILE A 284 12.20 -8.81 -3.22
CA ILE A 284 10.75 -8.66 -3.30
C ILE A 284 10.36 -7.53 -4.26
N TYR A 285 11.13 -6.45 -4.31
CA TYR A 285 10.86 -5.35 -5.23
C TYR A 285 11.22 -5.71 -6.69
N ASP A 286 10.20 -5.86 -7.53
CA ASP A 286 10.30 -6.28 -8.93
C ASP A 286 10.95 -5.28 -9.91
N GLN A 287 11.46 -4.15 -9.40
CA GLN A 287 12.09 -3.06 -10.16
C GLN A 287 11.16 -2.36 -11.18
N SER A 288 9.85 -2.60 -11.16
CA SER A 288 8.89 -2.02 -12.12
C SER A 288 8.38 -0.62 -11.78
N GLY A 289 9.05 0.08 -10.83
CA GLY A 289 8.75 1.45 -10.46
C GLY A 289 7.47 1.55 -9.65
N THR A 290 6.62 2.53 -9.96
CA THR A 290 5.33 2.72 -9.24
C THR A 290 4.37 1.53 -9.42
N ALA A 291 4.53 0.72 -10.47
CA ALA A 291 3.76 -0.53 -10.58
C ALA A 291 4.17 -1.54 -9.50
N GLY A 292 5.47 -1.64 -9.19
CA GLY A 292 6.02 -2.45 -8.09
C GLY A 292 5.97 -1.79 -6.72
N GLY A 293 5.09 -0.80 -6.50
CA GLY A 293 4.93 -0.15 -5.19
C GLY A 293 5.86 1.04 -4.90
N LEU A 294 6.73 1.46 -5.82
CA LEU A 294 7.62 2.62 -5.58
C LEU A 294 6.84 3.93 -5.41
N LEU A 295 6.93 4.51 -4.21
CA LEU A 295 6.24 5.74 -3.83
C LEU A 295 6.77 6.98 -4.56
N LYS A 296 5.87 7.93 -4.85
CA LYS A 296 6.25 9.28 -5.30
C LYS A 296 6.40 10.18 -4.09
N LEU A 297 7.65 10.52 -3.76
CA LEU A 297 8.01 11.28 -2.57
C LEU A 297 8.14 12.78 -2.85
N LYS A 298 7.68 13.60 -1.90
CA LYS A 298 7.83 15.06 -1.88
C LYS A 298 8.27 15.51 -0.50
N TYR A 299 9.49 16.05 -0.43
CA TYR A 299 10.12 16.55 0.79
C TYR A 299 11.08 17.71 0.46
N ASN A 300 11.61 18.36 1.48
CA ASN A 300 12.68 19.34 1.30
C ASN A 300 14.02 18.61 1.20
N LYS A 301 14.61 18.53 0.00
CA LYS A 301 15.91 17.86 -0.24
C LYS A 301 17.09 18.38 0.59
N LYS A 302 16.97 19.56 1.22
CA LYS A 302 18.00 20.11 2.14
C LYS A 302 17.75 19.81 3.62
N ASN A 303 16.57 19.28 3.97
CA ASN A 303 16.16 18.97 5.34
C ASN A 303 14.92 18.06 5.28
N ILE A 304 15.14 16.75 5.13
CA ILE A 304 14.08 15.74 5.10
C ILE A 304 13.37 15.60 6.46
N ALA A 305 14.06 15.92 7.57
CA ALA A 305 13.51 15.90 8.94
C ALA A 305 12.29 16.81 9.16
N LYS A 306 12.00 17.76 8.25
CA LYS A 306 10.74 18.52 8.23
C LYS A 306 9.52 17.71 7.78
N GLY A 307 9.73 16.47 7.34
CA GLY A 307 8.71 15.52 6.94
C GLY A 307 8.64 15.29 5.43
N VAL A 308 8.02 14.16 5.09
CA VAL A 308 7.86 13.61 3.74
C VAL A 308 6.38 13.44 3.44
N ILE A 309 5.98 13.72 2.20
CA ILE A 309 4.70 13.28 1.65
C ILE A 309 5.01 12.15 0.66
N GLY A 310 4.54 10.94 0.95
CA GLY A 310 4.57 9.81 0.01
C GLY A 310 3.21 9.65 -0.65
N SER A 311 3.18 9.32 -1.95
CA SER A 311 1.92 9.07 -2.65
C SER A 311 2.02 8.00 -3.74
N ILE A 312 0.94 7.22 -3.88
CA ILE A 312 0.80 6.17 -4.90
C ILE A 312 -0.68 5.97 -5.26
N THR A 313 -0.94 5.50 -6.48
CA THR A 313 -2.24 4.94 -6.88
C THR A 313 -2.05 3.44 -7.11
N MET A 314 -2.74 2.65 -6.30
CA MET A 314 -2.77 1.20 -6.36
C MET A 314 -3.85 0.77 -7.34
N GLY A 315 -3.47 -0.01 -8.34
CA GLY A 315 -4.44 -0.83 -9.08
C GLY A 315 -4.60 -2.14 -8.33
N VAL A 316 -5.83 -2.49 -7.97
CA VAL A 316 -6.19 -3.77 -7.33
C VAL A 316 -7.27 -4.47 -8.17
N ASP A 317 -7.43 -5.78 -7.98
CA ASP A 317 -8.54 -6.55 -8.56
C ASP A 317 -9.50 -6.97 -7.43
N PRO A 318 -10.61 -6.21 -7.20
CA PRO A 318 -11.52 -6.47 -6.09
C PRO A 318 -12.20 -7.85 -6.12
N ASP A 319 -12.34 -8.45 -7.30
CA ASP A 319 -13.05 -9.72 -7.47
C ASP A 319 -12.16 -10.94 -7.14
N THR A 320 -10.89 -10.72 -6.80
CA THR A 320 -9.90 -11.76 -6.44
C THR A 320 -9.53 -11.73 -4.96
N THR A 321 -8.97 -12.84 -4.47
CA THR A 321 -8.39 -12.95 -3.12
C THR A 321 -6.88 -13.14 -3.21
N ASN A 322 -6.12 -12.19 -2.68
CA ASN A 322 -4.66 -12.21 -2.61
C ASN A 322 -4.23 -11.81 -1.19
N ASP A 323 -4.22 -12.79 -0.27
CA ASP A 323 -3.87 -12.61 1.13
C ASP A 323 -2.35 -12.61 1.42
N GLY A 324 -1.52 -12.87 0.40
CA GLY A 324 -0.07 -12.86 0.50
C GLY A 324 0.55 -14.10 1.14
N THR A 325 -0.23 -15.17 1.37
CA THR A 325 0.21 -16.41 2.05
C THR A 325 0.67 -17.53 1.12
N SER A 326 0.49 -17.37 -0.20
CA SER A 326 0.62 -18.47 -1.19
C SER A 326 1.33 -18.08 -2.51
N LEU A 327 2.17 -17.05 -2.46
CA LEU A 327 3.00 -16.59 -3.59
C LEU A 327 4.29 -17.41 -3.75
#